data_AF-A0A3D1HTU7-F1
#
_entry.id   AF-A0A3D1HTU7-F1
#
_cell.length_a   1.000
_cell.length_b   1.000
_cell.length_c   1.000
_cell.angle_alpha   90.00
_cell.angle_beta   90.00
_cell.angle_gamma   90.00
#
_symmetry.space_group_name_H-M   'P 1'
#
loop_
_entity.id
_entity.type
_entity.pdbx_description
1 polymer ?
#
loop_
_entity_poly.entity_id
_entity_poly.type
_entity_poly.pdbx_seq_one_letter_code
_entity_poly.pdbx_strand_id
1 'polypeptide(L)'
;LILKGLKDKYEAHHKVKITDGAIEAAVKLSSRYISDRFLPDKAIDLIDEASSRVRLNVCAAPPELKALEEKIANAEAEKNEAVNSQEFEHAAALRDNEKKLKEEYRELKEKWRDKSGRINGEVTAENIAETVSSWTGIPVSQLTREESERLLHLEDELHASVIGQDEAVTAVSKAIRRGRVGLKDPKRPIGSFIFCGPTGVGKTELCKALAKAMFGSENMMIRLDMSEYME
;
A
#
# COMPACT_ATOMS: atom_id res chain seq x y z
N LEU A 1 3.00 14.86 19.18
CA LEU A 1 2.67 14.80 20.63
C LEU A 1 1.58 13.76 20.92
N ILE A 2 0.45 13.73 20.21
CA ILE A 2 -0.64 12.75 20.45
C ILE A 2 -0.25 11.30 20.11
N LEU A 3 0.20 11.03 18.88
CA LEU A 3 0.57 9.67 18.42
C LEU A 3 1.69 9.04 19.26
N LYS A 4 2.68 9.84 19.69
CA LYS A 4 3.75 9.36 20.57
C LYS A 4 3.22 8.89 21.94
N GLY A 5 2.17 9.51 22.46
CA GLY A 5 1.52 9.07 23.71
C GLY A 5 0.60 7.86 23.56
N LEU A 6 0.18 7.53 22.33
CA LEU A 6 -0.61 6.34 22.03
C LEU A 6 0.26 5.13 21.64
N LYS A 7 1.51 5.39 21.25
CA LYS A 7 2.49 4.41 20.78
C LYS A 7 2.51 3.14 21.63
N ASP A 8 2.78 3.27 22.93
CA ASP A 8 2.92 2.13 23.83
C ASP A 8 1.68 1.23 23.88
N LYS A 9 0.48 1.82 23.77
CA LYS A 9 -0.79 1.06 23.75
C LYS A 9 -0.95 0.26 22.45
N TYR A 10 -0.63 0.87 21.30
CA TYR A 10 -0.69 0.20 20.01
C TYR A 10 0.39 -0.87 19.86
N GLU A 11 1.61 -0.60 20.33
CA GLU A 11 2.69 -1.58 20.37
C GLU A 11 2.30 -2.79 21.20
N ALA A 12 1.71 -2.58 22.39
CA ALA A 12 1.23 -3.67 23.25
C ALA A 12 0.06 -4.46 22.62
N HIS A 13 -0.90 -3.77 22.00
CA HIS A 13 -2.07 -4.39 21.38
C HIS A 13 -1.69 -5.28 20.18
N HIS A 14 -0.82 -4.75 19.32
CA HIS A 14 -0.43 -5.42 18.08
C HIS A 14 0.83 -6.28 18.20
N LYS A 15 1.57 -6.18 19.30
CA LYS A 15 2.86 -6.86 19.51
C LYS A 15 3.87 -6.50 18.40
N VAL A 16 3.90 -5.22 18.04
CA VAL A 16 4.81 -4.65 17.05
C VAL A 16 5.55 -3.47 17.68
N LYS A 17 6.69 -3.10 17.10
CA LYS A 17 7.41 -1.89 17.47
C LYS A 17 7.14 -0.81 16.44
N ILE A 18 6.75 0.39 16.86
CA ILE A 18 6.45 1.50 15.96
C ILE A 18 7.66 2.43 15.95
N THR A 19 8.25 2.63 14.78
CA THR A 19 9.36 3.57 14.64
C THR A 19 8.88 5.02 14.72
N ASP A 20 9.73 5.92 15.20
CA ASP A 20 9.42 7.36 15.18
C ASP A 20 9.26 7.86 13.74
N GLY A 21 9.99 7.28 12.79
CA GLY A 21 9.83 7.53 11.35
C GLY A 21 8.45 7.14 10.82
N ALA A 22 7.86 6.04 11.28
CA ALA A 22 6.49 5.66 10.94
C ALA A 22 5.46 6.67 11.45
N ILE A 23 5.63 7.17 12.68
CA ILE A 23 4.73 8.19 13.25
C ILE A 23 4.81 9.49 12.42
N GLU A 24 6.02 9.92 12.07
CA GLU A 24 6.18 11.10 11.21
C GLU A 24 5.59 10.90 9.81
N ALA A 25 5.82 9.74 9.21
CA ALA A 25 5.26 9.38 7.91
C ALA A 25 3.73 9.35 7.94
N ALA A 26 3.13 8.79 8.99
CA ALA A 26 1.68 8.73 9.16
C ALA A 26 1.06 10.11 9.19
N VAL A 27 1.68 11.07 9.90
CA VAL A 27 1.20 12.46 9.91
C VAL A 27 1.40 13.13 8.54
N LYS A 28 2.61 13.05 7.97
CA LYS A 28 2.95 13.72 6.70
C LYS A 28 2.12 13.20 5.53
N LEU A 29 2.09 11.88 5.33
CA LEU A 29 1.40 11.24 4.20
C LEU A 29 -0.11 11.36 4.34
N SER A 30 -0.67 11.15 5.53
CA SER A 30 -2.12 11.34 5.72
C SER A 30 -2.55 12.78 5.50
N SER A 31 -1.75 13.77 5.91
CA SER A 31 -2.05 15.18 5.64
C SER A 31 -2.02 15.51 4.14
N ARG A 32 -1.19 14.82 3.35
CA ARG A 32 -0.92 15.17 1.96
C ARG A 32 -1.83 14.46 0.95
N TYR A 33 -2.21 13.21 1.24
CA TYR A 33 -2.94 12.35 0.29
C TYR A 33 -4.33 11.96 0.77
N ILE A 34 -4.61 12.01 2.07
CA ILE A 34 -5.93 11.68 2.64
C ILE A 34 -6.63 12.99 3.03
N SER A 35 -7.45 13.51 2.12
CA SER A 35 -8.05 14.84 2.22
C SER A 35 -9.42 14.85 2.91
N ASP A 36 -10.10 13.71 2.90
CA ASP A 36 -11.44 13.46 3.41
C ASP A 36 -11.51 13.27 4.94
N ARG A 37 -10.36 13.19 5.61
CA ARG A 37 -10.24 12.97 7.06
C ARG A 37 -9.37 14.00 7.77
N PHE A 38 -9.59 14.15 9.07
CA PHE A 38 -8.90 15.13 9.92
C PHE A 38 -7.78 14.48 10.76
N LEU A 39 -6.73 15.26 11.06
CA LEU A 39 -5.75 14.90 12.07
C LEU A 39 -6.34 15.10 13.48
N PRO A 40 -5.95 14.28 14.47
CA PRO A 40 -4.97 13.18 14.40
C PRO A 40 -5.54 11.84 13.92
N ASP A 41 -6.87 11.72 13.78
CA ASP A 41 -7.62 10.48 13.55
C ASP A 41 -7.07 9.66 12.38
N LYS A 42 -6.94 10.27 11.20
CA LYS A 42 -6.40 9.59 10.00
C LYS A 42 -4.99 9.03 10.16
N ALA A 43 -4.15 9.65 11.00
CA ALA A 43 -2.80 9.17 11.24
C ALA A 43 -2.79 8.02 12.26
N ILE A 44 -3.77 8.00 13.18
CA ILE A 44 -3.98 6.88 14.11
C ILE A 44 -4.44 5.65 13.34
N ASP A 45 -5.43 5.80 12.46
CA ASP A 45 -5.95 4.69 11.65
C ASP A 45 -4.86 4.06 10.76
N LEU A 46 -4.01 4.89 10.13
CA LEU A 46 -2.88 4.38 9.33
C LEU A 46 -1.90 3.56 10.16
N ILE A 47 -1.60 4.00 11.38
CA ILE A 47 -0.70 3.28 12.29
C ILE A 47 -1.35 1.97 12.73
N ASP A 48 -2.64 1.98 13.02
CA ASP A 48 -3.40 0.79 13.44
C ASP A 48 -3.43 -0.28 12.35
N GLU A 49 -3.77 0.11 11.11
CA GLU A 49 -3.82 -0.81 9.98
C GLU A 49 -2.41 -1.32 9.61
N ALA A 50 -1.41 -0.44 9.56
CA ALA A 50 -0.04 -0.85 9.29
C ALA A 50 0.47 -1.82 10.37
N SER A 51 0.15 -1.58 11.64
CA SER A 51 0.50 -2.46 12.76
C SER A 51 -0.15 -3.84 12.61
N SER A 52 -1.44 -3.87 12.28
CA SER A 52 -2.19 -5.10 12.04
C SER A 52 -1.62 -5.89 10.87
N ARG A 53 -1.28 -5.21 9.77
CA ARG A 53 -0.71 -5.81 8.56
C ARG A 53 0.68 -6.40 8.82
N VAL A 54 1.55 -5.66 9.50
CA VAL A 54 2.89 -6.15 9.88
C VAL A 54 2.77 -7.38 10.79
N ARG A 55 1.86 -7.36 11.76
CA ARG A 55 1.58 -8.50 12.63
C ARG A 55 1.10 -9.72 11.85
N LEU A 56 0.18 -9.54 10.90
CA LEU A 56 -0.31 -10.63 10.05
C LEU A 56 0.80 -11.25 9.21
N ASN A 57 1.70 -10.42 8.65
CA ASN A 57 2.83 -10.89 7.87
C ASN A 57 3.83 -11.69 8.72
N VAL A 58 4.08 -11.28 9.97
CA VAL A 58 4.94 -12.02 10.90
C VAL A 58 4.30 -13.33 11.36
N CYS A 59 2.97 -13.34 11.57
CA CYS A 59 2.21 -14.54 11.93
C CYS A 59 1.93 -15.47 10.75
N ALA A 60 2.22 -15.06 9.51
CA ALA A 60 2.03 -15.91 8.35
C ALA A 60 3.00 -17.11 8.41
N ALA A 61 2.45 -18.32 8.22
CA ALA A 61 3.26 -19.53 8.18
C ALA A 61 4.26 -19.44 7.00
N PRO A 62 5.56 -19.76 7.23
CA PRO A 62 6.55 -19.86 6.18
C PRO A 62 6.09 -20.78 5.06
N PRO A 63 6.48 -20.51 3.81
CA PRO A 63 6.13 -21.37 2.66
C PRO A 63 6.59 -22.82 2.87
N GLU A 64 7.69 -23.04 3.58
CA GLU A 64 8.17 -24.37 3.96
C GLU A 64 7.18 -25.16 4.82
N LEU A 65 6.53 -24.51 5.80
CA LEU A 65 5.52 -25.15 6.65
C LEU A 65 4.26 -25.51 5.86
N LYS A 66 3.84 -24.64 4.94
CA LYS A 66 2.72 -24.93 4.03
C LYS A 66 3.03 -26.10 3.09
N ALA A 67 4.24 -26.14 2.52
CA ALA A 67 4.66 -27.23 1.65
C ALA A 67 4.75 -28.58 2.39
N LEU A 68 5.19 -28.58 3.66
CA LEU A 68 5.16 -29.76 4.52
C LEU A 68 3.73 -30.23 4.83
N GLU A 69 2.81 -29.29 5.09
CA GLU A 69 1.39 -29.59 5.33
C GLU A 69 0.73 -30.24 4.10
N GLU A 70 1.01 -29.73 2.90
CA GLU A 70 0.57 -30.35 1.63
C GLU A 70 1.18 -31.75 1.43
N LYS A 71 2.48 -31.93 1.71
CA LYS A 71 3.13 -33.25 1.61
C LYS A 71 2.53 -34.27 2.58
N ILE A 72 2.19 -33.85 3.80
CA ILE A 72 1.53 -34.71 4.79
C ILE A 72 0.14 -35.10 4.29
N ALA A 73 -0.64 -34.15 3.75
CA ALA A 73 -1.96 -34.42 3.20
C ALA A 73 -1.91 -35.41 2.03
N ASN A 74 -0.94 -35.26 1.12
CA ASN A 74 -0.75 -36.19 0.01
C ASN A 74 -0.36 -37.60 0.49
N ALA A 75 0.61 -37.70 1.42
CA ALA A 75 1.02 -38.99 1.98
C ALA A 75 -0.13 -39.69 2.73
N GLU A 76 -1.00 -38.93 3.40
CA GLU A 76 -2.18 -39.47 4.07
C GLU A 76 -3.22 -39.99 3.07
N ALA A 77 -3.44 -39.28 1.96
CA ALA A 77 -4.31 -39.71 0.87
C ALA A 77 -3.79 -40.99 0.20
N GLU A 78 -2.51 -41.02 -0.20
CA GLU A 78 -1.85 -42.19 -0.81
C GLU A 78 -1.90 -43.41 0.12
N LYS A 79 -1.66 -43.20 1.43
CA LYS A 79 -1.74 -44.28 2.43
C LYS A 79 -3.16 -44.85 2.50
N ASN A 80 -4.18 -44.00 2.53
CA ASN A 80 -5.57 -44.44 2.60
C ASN A 80 -5.97 -45.21 1.33
N GLU A 81 -5.49 -44.79 0.16
CA GLU A 81 -5.68 -45.51 -1.09
C GLU A 81 -5.00 -46.89 -1.07
N ALA A 82 -3.75 -46.98 -0.63
CA ALA A 82 -3.02 -48.24 -0.50
C ALA A 82 -3.70 -49.21 0.50
N VAL A 83 -4.27 -48.70 1.59
CA VAL A 83 -5.06 -49.50 2.55
C VAL A 83 -6.33 -50.04 1.91
N ASN A 84 -7.05 -49.22 1.14
CA ASN A 84 -8.26 -49.64 0.43
C ASN A 84 -7.98 -50.70 -0.63
N SER A 85 -6.83 -50.60 -1.31
CA SER A 85 -6.34 -51.57 -2.30
C SER A 85 -5.68 -52.81 -1.68
N GLN A 86 -5.65 -52.92 -0.34
CA GLN A 86 -5.05 -54.02 0.43
C GLN A 86 -3.52 -54.17 0.21
N GLU A 87 -2.84 -53.12 -0.22
CA GLU A 87 -1.38 -53.07 -0.39
C GLU A 87 -0.69 -52.72 0.93
N PHE A 88 -0.72 -53.65 1.88
CA PHE A 88 -0.32 -53.39 3.27
C PHE A 88 1.17 -53.02 3.44
N GLU A 89 2.07 -53.58 2.62
CA GLU A 89 3.50 -53.21 2.66
C GLU A 89 3.72 -51.77 2.19
N HIS A 90 3.03 -51.36 1.12
CA HIS A 90 3.11 -49.99 0.60
C HIS A 90 2.49 -48.98 1.59
N ALA A 91 1.35 -49.32 2.17
CA ALA A 91 0.72 -48.54 3.22
C ALA A 91 1.62 -48.38 4.47
N ALA A 92 2.40 -49.40 4.82
CA ALA A 92 3.35 -49.32 5.93
C ALA A 92 4.50 -48.34 5.62
N ALA A 93 5.06 -48.38 4.39
CA ALA A 93 6.09 -47.44 3.96
C ALA A 93 5.57 -45.99 3.94
N LEU A 94 4.35 -45.77 3.45
CA LEU A 94 3.71 -44.45 3.44
C LEU A 94 3.42 -43.93 4.86
N ARG A 95 3.03 -44.81 5.78
CA ARG A 95 2.85 -44.47 7.20
C ARG A 95 4.16 -44.02 7.85
N ASP A 96 5.28 -44.68 7.55
CA ASP A 96 6.58 -44.29 8.08
C ASP A 96 7.06 -42.95 7.50
N ASN A 97 6.78 -42.69 6.22
CA ASN A 97 7.04 -41.40 5.59
C ASN A 97 6.16 -40.28 6.17
N GLU A 98 4.87 -40.53 6.36
CA GLU A 98 3.94 -39.60 7.02
C GLU A 98 4.44 -39.23 8.42
N LYS A 99 4.93 -40.23 9.19
CA LYS A 99 5.48 -40.01 10.53
C LYS A 99 6.71 -39.11 10.50
N LYS A 100 7.65 -39.34 9.56
CA LYS A 100 8.83 -38.49 9.37
C LYS A 100 8.44 -37.04 9.03
N LEU A 101 7.54 -36.86 8.07
CA LEU A 101 7.05 -35.54 7.66
C LEU A 101 6.34 -34.81 8.82
N LYS A 102 5.56 -35.53 9.64
CA LYS A 102 4.92 -34.96 10.84
C LYS A 102 5.94 -34.56 11.92
N GLU A 103 7.02 -35.31 12.08
CA GLU A 103 8.13 -34.98 12.98
C GLU A 103 8.84 -33.70 12.51
N GLU A 104 9.20 -33.63 11.23
CA GLU A 104 9.81 -32.44 10.59
C GLU A 104 8.90 -31.21 10.69
N TYR A 105 7.61 -31.37 10.40
CA TYR A 105 6.62 -30.30 10.55
C TYR A 105 6.54 -29.82 12.00
N ARG A 106 6.56 -30.74 12.98
CA ARG A 106 6.52 -30.37 14.40
C ARG A 106 7.76 -29.58 14.80
N GLU A 107 8.95 -30.05 14.46
CA GLU A 107 10.20 -29.34 14.75
C GLU A 107 10.23 -27.96 14.11
N LEU A 108 9.86 -27.85 12.83
CA LEU A 108 9.85 -26.59 12.11
C LEU A 108 8.80 -25.63 12.67
N LYS A 109 7.64 -26.15 13.09
CA LYS A 109 6.58 -25.39 13.75
C LYS A 109 6.97 -24.90 15.12
N GLU A 110 7.70 -25.67 15.92
CA GLU A 110 8.22 -25.20 17.20
C GLU A 110 9.30 -24.15 17.01
N LYS A 111 10.27 -24.38 16.09
CA LYS A 111 11.27 -23.38 15.71
C LYS A 111 10.64 -22.09 15.20
N TRP A 112 9.55 -22.19 14.44
CA TRP A 112 8.78 -21.04 13.99
C TRP A 112 8.02 -20.37 15.14
N ARG A 113 7.32 -21.11 15.99
CA ARG A 113 6.59 -20.57 17.15
C ARG A 113 7.52 -19.81 18.10
N ASP A 114 8.72 -20.32 18.34
CA ASP A 114 9.73 -19.69 19.19
C ASP A 114 10.31 -18.42 18.55
N LYS A 115 10.43 -18.39 17.22
CA LYS A 115 10.78 -17.18 16.47
C LYS A 115 9.62 -16.17 16.49
N SER A 116 8.41 -16.58 16.14
CA SER A 116 7.22 -15.72 16.08
C SER A 116 6.79 -15.20 17.45
N GLY A 117 7.06 -15.92 18.54
CA GLY A 117 6.88 -15.44 19.91
C GLY A 117 7.89 -14.37 20.34
N ARG A 118 9.01 -14.24 19.62
CA ARG A 118 10.09 -13.25 19.86
C ARG A 118 10.13 -12.12 18.84
N ILE A 119 9.47 -12.25 17.69
CA ILE A 119 9.49 -11.25 16.62
C ILE A 119 8.38 -10.22 16.88
N ASN A 120 8.78 -9.08 17.44
CA ASN A 120 8.02 -7.84 17.32
C ASN A 120 8.28 -7.30 15.91
N GLY A 121 7.33 -7.48 14.99
CA GLY A 121 7.42 -6.81 13.69
C GLY A 121 7.61 -5.31 13.89
N GLU A 122 8.39 -4.66 13.03
CA GLU A 122 8.64 -3.22 13.15
C GLU A 122 7.81 -2.48 12.09
N VAL A 123 7.03 -1.50 12.53
CA VAL A 123 6.28 -0.60 11.66
C VAL A 123 7.20 0.56 11.28
N THR A 124 7.56 0.60 10.00
CA THR A 124 8.43 1.62 9.41
C THR A 124 7.64 2.62 8.56
N ALA A 125 8.33 3.65 8.06
CA ALA A 125 7.71 4.64 7.17
C ALA A 125 7.20 4.01 5.87
N GLU A 126 7.86 2.96 5.39
CA GLU A 126 7.49 2.21 4.18
C GLU A 126 6.15 1.50 4.39
N ASN A 127 5.92 0.85 5.54
CA ASN A 127 4.64 0.20 5.82
C ASN A 127 3.48 1.20 5.86
N ILE A 128 3.73 2.40 6.36
CA ILE A 128 2.73 3.47 6.34
C ILE A 128 2.44 3.92 4.90
N ALA A 129 3.48 4.06 4.08
CA ALA A 129 3.30 4.42 2.67
C ALA A 129 2.52 3.35 1.90
N GLU A 130 2.77 2.06 2.16
CA GLU A 130 1.98 0.94 1.60
C GLU A 130 0.49 1.01 2.00
N THR A 131 0.19 1.32 3.26
CA THR A 131 -1.20 1.48 3.70
C THR A 131 -1.87 2.67 3.03
N VAL A 132 -1.19 3.82 2.95
CA VAL A 132 -1.70 5.01 2.23
C VAL A 132 -1.94 4.70 0.75
N SER A 133 -1.02 3.97 0.12
CA SER A 133 -1.14 3.54 -1.27
C SER A 133 -2.37 2.66 -1.47
N SER A 134 -2.60 1.70 -0.56
CA SER A 134 -3.78 0.84 -0.56
C SER A 134 -5.09 1.61 -0.44
N TRP A 135 -5.13 2.69 0.34
CA TRP A 135 -6.36 3.48 0.55
C TRP A 135 -6.64 4.45 -0.60
N THR A 136 -5.59 5.06 -1.12
CA THR A 136 -5.70 6.15 -2.11
C THR A 136 -5.58 5.67 -3.56
N GLY A 137 -5.07 4.45 -3.77
CA GLY A 137 -4.68 3.94 -5.08
C GLY A 137 -3.42 4.59 -5.66
N ILE A 138 -2.78 5.52 -4.94
CA ILE A 138 -1.56 6.21 -5.38
C ILE A 138 -0.36 5.28 -5.14
N PRO A 139 0.46 4.94 -6.15
CA PRO A 139 1.58 4.02 -5.96
C PRO A 139 2.61 4.51 -4.93
N VAL A 140 3.15 3.60 -4.12
CA VAL A 140 4.13 3.90 -3.05
C VAL A 140 5.34 4.69 -3.55
N SER A 141 5.85 4.40 -4.75
CA SER A 141 6.95 5.15 -5.37
C SER A 141 6.64 6.64 -5.45
N GLN A 142 5.38 7.00 -5.77
CA GLN A 142 4.92 8.40 -5.85
C GLN A 142 4.78 9.09 -4.48
N LEU A 143 4.74 8.32 -3.38
CA LEU A 143 4.63 8.84 -2.01
C LEU A 143 5.99 9.15 -1.37
N THR A 144 7.09 8.69 -1.99
CA THR A 144 8.47 8.86 -1.48
C THR A 144 9.21 9.99 -2.21
N ARG A 145 10.50 10.19 -1.89
CA ARG A 145 11.37 11.33 -2.28
C ARG A 145 11.29 11.78 -3.76
N GLU A 146 10.84 10.90 -4.66
CA GLU A 146 10.60 11.16 -6.09
C GLU A 146 9.64 12.32 -6.38
N GLU A 147 8.69 12.64 -5.50
CA GLU A 147 7.69 13.67 -5.81
C GLU A 147 8.31 15.06 -5.99
N SER A 148 9.39 15.38 -5.26
CA SER A 148 10.05 16.69 -5.42
C SER A 148 10.72 16.81 -6.79
N GLU A 149 11.32 15.73 -7.27
CA GLU A 149 11.95 15.64 -8.58
C GLU A 149 10.90 15.67 -9.70
N ARG A 150 9.78 14.95 -9.55
CA ARG A 150 8.65 15.05 -10.50
C ARG A 150 8.04 16.45 -10.52
N LEU A 151 7.89 17.11 -9.38
CA LEU A 151 7.38 18.49 -9.36
C LEU A 151 8.35 19.46 -10.07
N LEU A 152 9.65 19.24 -9.97
CA LEU A 152 10.66 19.99 -10.73
C LEU A 152 10.46 19.80 -12.24
N HIS A 153 10.27 18.55 -12.69
CA HIS A 153 10.12 18.17 -14.10
C HIS A 153 8.68 18.14 -14.62
N LEU A 154 7.69 18.56 -13.82
CA LEU A 154 6.26 18.48 -14.17
C LEU A 154 5.93 19.18 -15.49
N GLU A 155 6.61 20.29 -15.77
CA GLU A 155 6.41 21.06 -17.00
C GLU A 155 6.86 20.26 -18.23
N ASP A 156 8.02 19.61 -18.14
CA ASP A 156 8.57 18.74 -19.19
C ASP A 156 7.67 17.51 -19.41
N GLU A 157 7.19 16.89 -18.33
CA GLU A 157 6.27 15.75 -18.39
C GLU A 157 4.94 16.10 -19.08
N LEU A 158 4.39 17.29 -18.79
CA LEU A 158 3.16 17.75 -19.44
C LEU A 158 3.39 18.05 -20.92
N HIS A 159 4.52 18.65 -21.29
CA HIS A 159 4.88 18.92 -22.68
C HIS A 159 5.09 17.67 -23.53
N ALA A 160 5.40 16.52 -22.92
CA ALA A 160 5.49 15.25 -23.63
C ALA A 160 4.13 14.78 -24.20
N SER A 161 3.01 15.22 -23.60
CA SER A 161 1.66 14.82 -24.01
C SER A 161 0.84 15.99 -24.59
N VAL A 162 1.12 17.23 -24.18
CA VAL A 162 0.43 18.44 -24.63
C VAL A 162 1.34 19.23 -25.57
N ILE A 163 0.99 19.22 -26.86
CA ILE A 163 1.74 19.92 -27.90
C ILE A 163 1.29 21.38 -27.97
N GLY A 164 2.26 22.30 -27.86
CA GLY A 164 2.00 23.74 -27.74
C GLY A 164 1.35 24.10 -26.40
N GLN A 165 0.57 25.18 -26.37
CA GLN A 165 -0.10 25.68 -25.14
C GLN A 165 0.89 25.98 -23.99
N ASP A 166 2.10 26.45 -24.31
CA ASP A 166 3.19 26.67 -23.35
C ASP A 166 2.75 27.52 -22.15
N GLU A 167 1.99 28.58 -22.41
CA GLU A 167 1.46 29.45 -21.35
C GLU A 167 0.58 28.69 -20.35
N ALA A 168 -0.31 27.81 -20.84
CA ALA A 168 -1.19 27.02 -20.00
C ALA A 168 -0.41 25.97 -19.20
N VAL A 169 0.53 25.28 -19.84
CA VAL A 169 1.37 24.26 -19.20
C VAL A 169 2.26 24.87 -18.10
N THR A 170 2.94 25.98 -18.39
CA THR A 170 3.74 26.72 -17.42
C THR A 170 2.90 27.23 -16.25
N ALA A 171 1.70 27.78 -16.52
CA ALA A 171 0.81 28.30 -15.49
C ALA A 171 0.32 27.21 -14.52
N VAL A 172 -0.12 26.06 -15.06
CA VAL A 172 -0.54 24.89 -14.28
C VAL A 172 0.63 24.36 -13.46
N SER A 173 1.78 24.09 -14.09
CA SER A 173 2.97 23.56 -13.42
C SER A 173 3.42 24.43 -12.24
N LYS A 174 3.49 25.75 -12.43
CA LYS A 174 3.84 26.70 -11.35
C LYS A 174 2.80 26.69 -10.22
N ALA A 175 1.51 26.63 -10.53
CA ALA A 175 0.46 26.61 -9.51
C ALA A 175 0.45 25.31 -8.70
N ILE A 176 0.64 24.16 -9.35
CA ILE A 176 0.72 22.86 -8.69
C ILE A 176 1.95 22.79 -7.78
N ARG A 177 3.14 23.19 -8.27
CA ARG A 177 4.36 23.29 -7.46
C ARG A 177 4.11 24.11 -6.18
N ARG A 178 3.53 25.31 -6.30
CA ARG A 178 3.18 26.16 -5.15
C ARG A 178 2.19 25.51 -4.19
N GLY A 179 1.15 24.84 -4.72
CA GLY A 179 0.16 24.15 -3.91
C GLY A 179 0.73 22.97 -3.12
N ARG A 180 1.74 22.29 -3.65
CA ARG A 180 2.35 21.10 -3.03
C ARG A 180 3.47 21.40 -2.04
N VAL A 181 4.13 22.55 -2.11
CA VAL A 181 5.17 22.96 -1.13
C VAL A 181 4.61 23.49 0.20
N GLY A 182 3.32 23.31 0.46
CA GLY A 182 2.70 23.67 1.74
C GLY A 182 2.46 25.16 1.96
N LEU A 183 2.61 25.99 0.91
CA LEU A 183 2.35 27.44 0.97
C LEU A 183 0.86 27.80 0.86
N LYS A 184 -0.03 26.81 0.72
CA LYS A 184 -1.46 27.00 0.48
C LYS A 184 -2.29 26.32 1.57
N ASP A 185 -3.47 26.87 1.85
CA ASP A 185 -4.42 26.30 2.80
C ASP A 185 -4.80 24.86 2.41
N PRO A 186 -4.59 23.86 3.30
CA PRO A 186 -4.91 22.46 3.03
C PRO A 186 -6.41 22.20 2.82
N LYS A 187 -7.30 23.12 3.20
CA LYS A 187 -8.75 23.02 2.93
C LYS A 187 -9.14 23.42 1.50
N ARG A 188 -8.19 23.87 0.68
CA ARG A 188 -8.45 24.31 -0.70
C ARG A 188 -7.85 23.32 -1.71
N PRO A 189 -8.41 23.24 -2.93
CA PRO A 189 -7.81 22.46 -4.00
C PRO A 189 -6.36 22.86 -4.26
N ILE A 190 -5.51 21.87 -4.56
CA ILE A 190 -4.07 22.06 -4.86
C ILE A 190 -3.90 23.13 -5.95
N GLY A 191 -4.66 22.99 -7.04
CA GLY A 191 -4.83 23.99 -8.08
C GLY A 191 -6.32 24.20 -8.37
N SER A 192 -6.69 25.43 -8.70
CA SER A 192 -8.01 25.76 -9.23
C SER A 192 -7.77 26.56 -10.50
N PHE A 193 -8.33 26.06 -11.60
CA PHE A 193 -8.03 26.54 -12.95
C PHE A 193 -9.32 26.69 -13.73
N ILE A 194 -9.32 27.67 -14.63
CA ILE A 194 -10.34 27.81 -15.67
C ILE A 194 -9.59 27.77 -17.01
N PHE A 195 -9.91 26.80 -17.85
CA PHE A 195 -9.31 26.66 -19.17
C PHE A 195 -10.20 27.31 -20.25
N CYS A 196 -9.78 28.48 -20.72
CA CYS A 196 -10.47 29.23 -21.77
C CYS A 196 -10.01 28.78 -23.17
N GLY A 197 -10.87 28.89 -24.18
CA GLY A 197 -10.58 28.53 -25.58
C GLY A 197 -11.68 27.69 -26.25
N PRO A 198 -11.60 27.41 -27.56
CA PRO A 198 -12.55 26.55 -28.25
C PRO A 198 -12.37 25.07 -27.86
N THR A 199 -13.27 24.20 -28.30
CA THR A 199 -13.13 22.74 -28.13
C THR A 199 -11.97 22.22 -28.98
N GLY A 200 -11.35 21.11 -28.57
CA GLY A 200 -10.26 20.47 -29.33
C GLY A 200 -8.86 21.07 -29.16
N VAL A 201 -8.69 22.17 -28.42
CA VAL A 201 -7.38 22.83 -28.23
C VAL A 201 -6.46 22.19 -27.17
N GLY A 202 -6.87 21.07 -26.58
CA GLY A 202 -6.05 20.33 -25.60
C GLY A 202 -6.40 20.57 -24.13
N LYS A 203 -7.51 21.25 -23.79
CA LYS A 203 -7.91 21.48 -22.38
C LYS A 203 -8.07 20.18 -21.59
N THR A 204 -8.83 19.23 -22.14
CA THR A 204 -9.06 17.91 -21.52
C THR A 204 -7.78 17.09 -21.51
N GLU A 205 -6.95 17.24 -22.55
CA GLU A 205 -5.68 16.52 -22.65
C GLU A 205 -4.69 16.96 -21.57
N LEU A 206 -4.62 18.27 -21.29
CA LEU A 206 -3.85 18.82 -20.19
C LEU A 206 -4.32 18.28 -18.82
N CYS A 207 -5.63 18.14 -18.62
CA CYS A 207 -6.15 17.50 -17.40
C CYS A 207 -5.70 16.04 -17.28
N LYS A 208 -5.72 15.27 -18.38
CA LYS A 208 -5.33 13.85 -18.37
C LYS A 208 -3.83 13.69 -18.13
N ALA A 209 -3.02 14.48 -18.83
CA ALA A 209 -1.57 14.52 -18.64
C ALA A 209 -1.23 14.89 -17.19
N LEU A 210 -1.93 15.87 -16.61
CA LEU A 210 -1.77 16.24 -15.21
C LEU A 210 -2.17 15.09 -14.26
N ALA A 211 -3.27 14.40 -14.54
CA ALA A 211 -3.70 13.25 -13.73
C ALA A 211 -2.66 12.12 -13.76
N LYS A 212 -2.10 11.84 -14.94
CA LYS A 212 -1.03 10.85 -15.13
C LYS A 212 0.24 11.23 -14.38
N ALA A 213 0.72 12.46 -14.56
CA ALA A 213 1.95 12.96 -13.92
C ALA A 213 1.83 12.96 -12.39
N MET A 214 0.66 13.37 -11.87
CA MET A 214 0.46 13.54 -10.42
C MET A 214 -0.03 12.30 -9.68
N PHE A 215 -0.77 11.41 -10.34
CA PHE A 215 -1.45 10.28 -9.69
C PHE A 215 -1.18 8.94 -10.39
N GLY A 216 -0.32 8.92 -11.41
CA GLY A 216 0.10 7.69 -12.12
C GLY A 216 -0.89 7.16 -13.15
N SER A 217 -2.07 7.76 -13.29
CA SER A 217 -3.09 7.29 -14.23
C SER A 217 -3.94 8.46 -14.75
N GLU A 218 -4.19 8.47 -16.05
CA GLU A 218 -5.11 9.43 -16.71
C GLU A 218 -6.55 9.26 -16.24
N ASN A 219 -6.90 8.08 -15.69
CA ASN A 219 -8.22 7.75 -15.18
C ASN A 219 -8.45 8.25 -13.74
N MET A 220 -7.43 8.78 -13.06
CA MET A 220 -7.58 9.44 -11.75
C MET A 220 -8.16 10.86 -11.93
N MET A 221 -9.28 10.94 -12.63
CA MET A 221 -9.98 12.18 -12.96
C MET A 221 -11.49 11.96 -12.84
N ILE A 222 -12.13 12.84 -12.07
CA ILE A 222 -13.60 12.97 -12.06
C ILE A 222 -13.97 14.00 -13.11
N ARG A 223 -14.85 13.63 -14.05
CA ARG A 223 -15.38 14.51 -15.09
C ARG A 223 -16.87 14.66 -14.89
N LEU A 224 -17.32 15.91 -14.78
CA LEU A 224 -18.73 16.28 -14.72
C LEU A 224 -19.06 17.09 -15.97
N ASP A 225 -20.15 16.74 -16.66
CA ASP A 225 -20.64 17.54 -17.77
C ASP A 225 -21.64 18.59 -17.25
N MET A 226 -21.26 19.86 -17.32
CA MET A 226 -22.12 20.95 -16.83
C MET A 226 -23.38 21.15 -17.66
N SER A 227 -23.44 20.61 -18.89
CA SER A 227 -24.67 20.63 -19.69
C SER A 227 -25.78 19.78 -19.08
N GLU A 228 -25.44 18.80 -18.24
CA GLU A 228 -26.41 17.95 -17.52
C GLU A 228 -27.03 18.65 -16.29
N TYR A 229 -26.54 19.84 -15.91
CA TYR A 229 -26.96 20.59 -14.70
C TYR A 229 -27.61 21.94 -15.04
N MET A 230 -28.18 22.07 -16.24
CA MET A 230 -28.83 23.30 -16.70
C MET A 230 -30.31 23.40 -16.32
N GLU A 231 -30.90 22.34 -15.76
CA GLU A 231 -32.27 22.34 -15.20
C GLU A 231 -32.32 22.88 -13.76
#